data_AF-A0A1J3K9S7-F1
#
_entry.id   AF-A0A1J3K9S7-F1
#
_cell.length_a   1.000
_cell.length_b   1.000
_cell.length_c   1.000
_cell.angle_alpha   90.00
_cell.angle_beta   90.00
_cell.angle_gamma   90.00
#
_symmetry.space_group_name_H-M   'P 1'
#
loop_
_entity.id
_entity.type
_entity.pdbx_description
1 polymer ?
#
loop_
_entity_poly.entity_id
_entity_poly.type
_entity_poly.pdbx_seq_one_letter_code
_entity_poly.pdbx_strand_id
1 'polypeptide(L)'
;GDKECGEEKEGGEEEQKDKEEKKHDTYKDFVFFQEFLKFEGSSREFDESELDSYLKEPVMEWNKDFKTLEWWRVESLNYPILSRIARDILSIPISRAT
;
A
#
# COMPACT_ATOMS: atom_id res chain seq x y z
N GLY A 1 -16.36 44.60 -46.55
CA GLY A 1 -16.61 43.68 -47.67
C GLY A 1 -15.79 42.46 -47.41
N ASP A 2 -16.46 41.38 -47.05
CA ASP A 2 -15.94 40.15 -46.44
C ASP A 2 -14.90 39.43 -47.30
N LYS A 3 -13.94 38.76 -46.64
CA LYS A 3 -13.54 37.39 -47.02
C LYS A 3 -12.71 36.72 -45.93
N GLU A 4 -13.34 35.72 -45.34
CA GLU A 4 -12.83 34.61 -44.55
C GLU A 4 -11.89 33.71 -45.38
N CYS A 5 -10.90 33.07 -44.73
CA CYS A 5 -10.57 31.65 -44.90
C CYS A 5 -9.34 31.22 -44.08
N GLY A 6 -9.51 30.15 -43.29
CA GLY A 6 -8.57 29.02 -43.29
C GLY A 6 -7.67 28.84 -42.07
N GLU A 7 -8.02 27.88 -41.20
CA GLU A 7 -7.08 27.01 -40.47
C GLU A 7 -6.13 26.31 -41.51
N GLU A 8 -4.89 25.87 -41.24
CA GLU A 8 -4.41 24.96 -40.19
C GLU A 8 -2.87 25.05 -40.00
N LYS A 9 -2.48 24.90 -38.72
CA LYS A 9 -1.29 24.27 -38.07
C LYS A 9 0.04 24.03 -38.82
N GLU A 10 1.16 24.32 -38.13
CA GLU A 10 1.99 23.32 -37.42
C GLU A 10 3.18 23.93 -36.66
N GLY A 11 3.55 23.27 -35.54
CA GLY A 11 4.81 23.39 -34.80
C GLY A 11 4.90 24.61 -33.86
N GLY A 12 5.02 24.51 -32.54
CA GLY A 12 5.48 23.44 -31.67
C GLY A 12 6.44 24.10 -30.67
N GLU A 13 6.17 23.98 -29.37
CA GLU A 13 7.17 23.92 -28.31
C GLU A 13 6.49 23.63 -26.95
N GLU A 14 7.05 22.63 -26.28
CA GLU A 14 6.69 22.03 -24.99
C GLU A 14 6.98 23.01 -23.84
N GLU A 15 6.26 23.00 -22.72
CA GLU A 15 6.63 22.42 -21.41
C GLU A 15 5.83 23.25 -20.37
N GLN A 16 5.32 22.81 -19.21
CA GLN A 16 5.56 21.70 -18.30
C GLN A 16 4.21 21.32 -17.66
N LYS A 17 3.92 20.02 -17.61
CA LYS A 17 2.84 19.48 -16.78
C LYS A 17 3.46 19.11 -15.45
N ASP A 18 3.26 19.95 -14.44
CA ASP A 18 3.56 19.60 -13.05
C ASP A 18 2.86 18.28 -12.71
N LYS A 19 3.66 17.22 -12.58
CA LYS A 19 3.21 15.98 -11.96
C LYS A 19 3.16 16.27 -10.47
N GLU A 20 2.01 16.75 -10.02
CA GLU A 20 1.67 16.82 -8.61
C GLU A 20 1.80 15.39 -8.03
N GLU A 21 2.91 15.14 -7.34
CA GLU A 21 3.05 13.98 -6.49
C GLU A 21 1.96 14.05 -5.44
N LYS A 22 0.85 13.34 -5.69
CA LYS A 22 -0.24 13.20 -4.75
C LYS A 22 0.31 12.44 -3.54
N LYS A 23 0.79 13.18 -2.54
CA LYS A 23 1.21 12.64 -1.26
C LYS A 23 0.06 11.79 -0.77
N HIS A 24 0.30 10.48 -0.72
CA HIS A 24 -0.62 9.53 -0.11
C HIS A 24 -0.95 10.09 1.27
N ASP A 25 -2.23 10.33 1.52
CA ASP A 25 -2.70 11.08 2.67
C ASP A 25 -2.42 10.25 3.94
N THR A 26 -1.24 10.45 4.53
CA THR A 26 -0.77 9.76 5.73
C THR A 26 -1.78 9.88 6.88
N TYR A 27 -2.57 10.96 6.90
CA TYR A 27 -3.62 11.15 7.87
C TYR A 27 -4.77 10.16 7.67
N LYS A 28 -5.14 9.84 6.43
CA LYS A 28 -6.15 8.79 6.16
C LYS A 28 -5.67 7.42 6.59
N ASP A 29 -4.40 7.09 6.36
CA ASP A 29 -3.83 5.80 6.81
C ASP A 29 -3.88 5.66 8.34
N PHE A 30 -3.53 6.74 9.05
CA PHE A 30 -3.60 6.79 10.52
C PHE A 30 -5.04 6.69 11.06
N VAL A 31 -6.00 7.41 10.47
CA VAL A 31 -7.40 7.37 10.88
C VAL A 31 -8.02 6.00 10.61
N PHE A 32 -7.71 5.40 9.45
CA PHE A 32 -8.15 4.05 9.12
C PHE A 32 -7.62 3.02 10.13
N PHE A 33 -6.37 3.18 10.57
CA PHE A 33 -5.80 2.32 11.61
C PHE A 33 -6.49 2.47 12.97
N GLN A 34 -6.85 3.69 13.38
CA GLN A 34 -7.62 3.88 14.62
C GLN A 34 -9.00 3.24 14.55
N GLU A 35 -9.70 3.38 13.42
CA GLU A 35 -11.00 2.75 13.21
C GLU A 35 -10.89 1.23 13.23
N PHE A 36 -9.85 0.70 12.60
CA PHE A 36 -9.48 -0.71 12.63
C PHE A 36 -9.26 -1.22 14.07
N LEU A 37 -8.41 -0.56 14.87
CA LEU A 37 -8.14 -0.95 16.26
C LEU A 37 -9.41 -0.92 17.13
N LYS A 38 -10.30 0.05 16.90
CA LYS A 38 -11.57 0.18 17.62
C LYS A 38 -12.54 -0.95 17.28
N PHE A 39 -12.58 -1.37 16.01
CA PHE A 39 -13.38 -2.51 15.58
C PHE A 39 -12.86 -3.82 16.17
N GLU A 40 -11.55 -3.98 16.25
CA GLU A 40 -10.93 -5.22 16.72
C GLU A 40 -10.96 -5.38 18.25
N GLY A 41 -10.76 -4.28 19.00
CA GLY A 41 -10.87 -4.25 20.46
C GLY A 41 -12.29 -4.54 20.99
N SER A 42 -13.28 -4.69 20.11
CA SER A 42 -14.68 -4.95 20.46
C SER A 42 -15.06 -6.43 20.48
N SER A 43 -14.32 -7.35 19.84
CA SER A 43 -14.86 -8.72 19.69
C SER A 43 -13.85 -9.87 19.47
N ARG A 44 -12.57 -9.71 19.77
CA ARG A 44 -11.63 -10.83 19.72
C ARG A 44 -11.17 -11.17 21.14
N GLU A 45 -11.99 -11.94 21.85
CA GLU A 45 -11.52 -12.80 22.95
C GLU A 45 -10.62 -13.90 22.36
N PHE A 46 -9.46 -13.52 21.81
CA PHE A 46 -8.41 -14.49 21.61
C PHE A 46 -7.60 -14.50 22.90
N ASP A 47 -7.64 -15.63 23.62
CA ASP A 47 -6.72 -15.89 24.74
C ASP A 47 -5.23 -15.86 24.29
N GLU A 48 -4.98 -15.80 22.97
CA GLU A 48 -3.67 -15.82 22.34
C GLU A 48 -3.52 -14.67 21.33
N SER A 49 -2.32 -14.08 21.22
CA SER A 49 -2.12 -12.94 20.32
C SER A 49 -2.13 -13.36 18.84
N GLU A 50 -2.32 -12.40 17.92
CA GLU A 50 -2.16 -12.62 16.47
C GLU A 50 -0.79 -13.26 16.14
N LEU A 51 0.25 -12.81 16.84
CA LEU A 51 1.61 -13.34 16.68
C LEU A 51 1.68 -14.80 17.10
N ASP A 52 1.12 -15.14 18.27
CA ASP A 52 1.10 -16.52 18.76
C ASP A 52 0.33 -17.44 17.80
N SER A 53 -0.79 -16.95 17.26
CA SER A 53 -1.58 -17.66 16.26
C SER A 53 -0.78 -17.94 14.98
N TYR A 54 -0.12 -16.91 14.42
CA TYR A 54 0.73 -17.05 13.24
C TYR A 54 1.89 -18.02 13.44
N LEU A 55 2.54 -17.99 14.61
CA LEU A 55 3.66 -18.88 14.92
C LEU A 55 3.26 -20.35 15.08
N LYS A 56 1.98 -20.63 15.33
CA LYS A 56 1.45 -22.00 15.41
C LYS A 56 1.01 -22.54 14.05
N GLU A 57 0.90 -21.70 13.03
CA GLU A 57 0.55 -22.16 11.69
C GLU A 57 1.61 -23.09 11.11
N PRO A 58 1.20 -24.07 10.29
CA PRO A 58 2.15 -24.92 9.61
C PRO A 58 3.05 -24.09 8.68
N VAL A 59 4.33 -24.46 8.60
CA VAL A 59 5.28 -23.82 7.69
C VAL A 59 4.84 -24.05 6.25
N MET A 60 4.67 -22.95 5.50
CA MET A 60 4.33 -22.99 4.09
C MET A 60 5.45 -23.65 3.27
N GLU A 61 5.07 -24.41 2.24
CA GLU A 61 6.04 -24.96 1.29
C GLU A 61 6.82 -23.85 0.58
N TRP A 62 8.09 -24.11 0.29
CA TRP A 62 8.94 -23.12 -0.33
C TRP A 62 8.50 -22.80 -1.77
N ASN A 63 8.34 -21.51 -2.05
CA ASN A 63 7.95 -21.01 -3.37
C ASN A 63 8.84 -19.83 -3.78
N LYS A 64 9.52 -19.95 -4.93
CA LYS A 64 10.42 -18.92 -5.48
C LYS A 64 9.69 -17.63 -5.91
N ASP A 65 8.43 -17.76 -6.31
CA ASP A 65 7.62 -16.64 -6.81
C ASP A 65 6.76 -16.02 -5.69
N PHE A 66 6.98 -16.44 -4.44
CA PHE A 66 6.25 -15.94 -3.29
C PHE A 66 6.48 -14.43 -3.11
N LYS A 67 5.39 -13.66 -3.17
CA LYS A 67 5.38 -12.21 -2.95
C LYS A 67 5.02 -11.93 -1.50
N THR A 68 6.02 -11.89 -0.62
CA THR A 68 5.81 -11.76 0.84
C THR A 68 4.93 -10.57 1.23
N LEU A 69 5.13 -9.39 0.62
CA LEU A 69 4.32 -8.21 0.93
C LEU A 69 2.86 -8.32 0.45
N GLU A 70 2.62 -8.97 -0.69
CA GLU A 70 1.26 -9.24 -1.16
C GLU A 70 0.57 -10.29 -0.30
N TRP A 71 1.31 -11.29 0.18
CA TRP A 71 0.77 -12.28 1.11
C TRP A 71 0.30 -11.62 2.41
N TRP A 72 1.13 -10.79 3.04
CA TRP A 72 0.74 -10.03 4.24
C TRP A 72 -0.44 -9.07 3.99
N ARG A 73 -0.61 -8.58 2.76
CA ARG A 73 -1.76 -7.76 2.38
C ARG A 73 -3.06 -8.57 2.34
N VAL A 74 -3.02 -9.82 1.87
CA VAL A 74 -4.19 -10.71 1.86
C VAL A 74 -4.51 -11.18 3.28
N GLU A 75 -3.48 -11.50 4.05
CA GLU A 75 -3.60 -12.03 5.41
C GLU A 75 -3.98 -10.96 6.45
N SER A 76 -4.07 -9.69 6.07
CA SER A 76 -4.41 -8.59 6.99
C SER A 76 -5.81 -8.68 7.58
N LEU A 77 -6.69 -9.53 7.03
CA LEU A 77 -8.00 -9.79 7.63
C LEU A 77 -7.90 -10.70 8.86
N ASN A 78 -6.96 -11.64 8.83
CA ASN A 78 -6.70 -12.59 9.90
C ASN A 78 -5.73 -11.99 10.93
N TYR A 79 -4.66 -11.34 10.43
CA TYR A 79 -3.57 -10.75 11.21
C TYR A 79 -3.40 -9.25 10.94
N PRO A 80 -4.37 -8.42 11.30
CA PRO A 80 -4.35 -7.01 10.94
C PRO A 80 -3.24 -6.20 11.62
N ILE A 81 -2.92 -6.45 12.90
CA ILE A 81 -1.83 -5.77 13.59
C ILE A 81 -0.49 -6.32 13.09
N LEU A 82 -0.34 -7.63 13.03
CA LEU A 82 0.91 -8.29 12.63
C LEU A 82 1.26 -8.02 11.16
N SER A 83 0.27 -8.03 10.25
CA SER A 83 0.49 -7.70 8.82
C SER A 83 0.99 -6.27 8.62
N ARG A 84 0.61 -5.32 9.49
CA ARG A 84 1.14 -3.97 9.46
C ARG A 84 2.62 -3.95 9.86
N ILE A 85 2.96 -4.57 10.99
CA ILE A 85 4.34 -4.68 11.48
C ILE A 85 5.22 -5.37 10.44
N ALA A 86 4.72 -6.44 9.83
CA ALA A 86 5.43 -7.16 8.78
C ALA A 86 5.71 -6.28 7.56
N ARG A 87 4.75 -5.46 7.12
CA ARG A 87 4.97 -4.52 6.01
C ARG A 87 5.98 -3.43 6.36
N ASP A 88 5.96 -2.90 7.59
CA ASP A 88 6.91 -1.88 8.04
C ASP A 88 8.35 -2.41 8.07
N ILE A 89 8.55 -3.67 8.49
CA ILE A 89 9.87 -4.29 8.57
C ILE A 89 10.36 -4.79 7.20
N LEU A 90 9.50 -5.50 6.45
CA LEU A 90 9.89 -6.19 5.22
C LEU A 90 9.99 -5.26 4.00
N SER A 91 9.43 -4.04 4.07
CA SER A 91 9.56 -3.04 3.00
C SER A 91 10.91 -2.33 3.00
N ILE A 92 11.72 -2.49 4.06
CA ILE A 92 13.03 -1.85 4.18
C ILE A 92 14.00 -2.51 3.18
N PRO A 93 14.57 -1.76 2.22
CA PRO A 93 15.53 -2.32 1.28
C PRO A 93 16.81 -2.73 2.02
N ILE A 94 17.25 -3.97 1.81
CA ILE A 94 18.44 -4.53 2.48
C ILE A 94 19.74 -3.99 1.85
N SER A 95 19.69 -3.49 0.61
CA SER A 95 20.81 -2.86 -0.06
C SER A 95 20.67 -1.34 -0.11
N ARG A 96 21.80 -0.64 0.14
CA ARG A 96 21.93 0.80 -0.14
C ARG A 96 22.55 0.98 -1.53
N ALA A 97 21.99 1.89 -2.32
CA ALA A 97 22.64 2.34 -3.56
C ALA A 97 23.92 3.11 -3.20
N THR A 98 25.05 2.67 -3.75
CA THR A 98 26.35 3.38 -3.73
C THR A 98 26.56 4.09 -5.05
#